data_AF-A0A0F5LCW3-F1
#
_entry.id   AF-A0A0F5LCW3-F1
#
_cell.length_a   1.000
_cell.length_b   1.000
_cell.length_c   1.000
_cell.angle_alpha   90.00
_cell.angle_beta   90.00
_cell.angle_gamma   90.00
#
_symmetry.space_group_name_H-M   'P 1'
#
loop_
_entity.id
_entity.type
_entity.pdbx_description
1 polymer ?
#
loop_
_entity_poly.entity_id
_entity_poly.type
_entity_poly.pdbx_seq_one_letter_code
_entity_poly.pdbx_strand_id
1 'polypeptide(L)'
;MARSPQLMRFVDYIVRKTLDGDSQSIKAYSIAVDVFGRPADFDPQSDPIVRVQARRLRGLLDQYYRGPGGSDPVRIELPVGRYVPNFIALDVAQAQAETQAVSEGAIPGAPAAAGSVSPGQITVSWFVLLFITIGIGILAYSISNWGPRPASVGVTSNAIIQPNLTIMEFQSLTGDASIAAAVSGLALELVDRMRPLSFLTVGYGGRGDIPDTVAASHGYVLTGIVRRDPAEPQNVQYSVVLTDLSSNSAIWNRSLTLRQDQLADPNRIDRLSTDLMDVLGNPRGPLHIKARRFLANGSIAGSENLYLCRLLFTMYRETSTIGAAERTKDCYAALPQADQETAIALAAVASLIAETQAVGRISTSEQLERYGNAATLLSQAIRTDPTSSFAWEQRARLHETLGEHELAETAYGTSLQINPSNIDALAAHARHLAFMGNLDQAVPMAQRAIDVYSIIPDWYYGVPTLAALRTGDFAKAALYAQTYSRADRELGPILAIIAAEGMENEAQVVRELPRVLDVPAFRNAGIITQLRRRVPDNELLNRIRTALIEAGVPPLALVTAF
;
A
#
# COMPACT_ATOMS: atom_id res chain seq x y z
N MET A 1 -27.28 -6.48 -12.41
CA MET A 1 -27.08 -5.16 -11.75
C MET A 1 -27.38 -5.14 -10.24
N ALA A 2 -27.78 -6.25 -9.61
CA ALA A 2 -28.10 -6.30 -8.17
C ALA A 2 -26.90 -6.19 -7.18
N ARG A 3 -25.67 -5.95 -7.66
CA ARG A 3 -24.44 -5.89 -6.84
C ARG A 3 -23.93 -4.46 -6.55
N SER A 4 -24.61 -3.40 -7.02
CA SER A 4 -24.24 -2.00 -6.72
C SER A 4 -25.47 -1.09 -6.53
N PRO A 5 -25.89 -0.84 -5.27
CA PRO A 5 -27.06 0.00 -4.96
C PRO A 5 -26.94 1.45 -5.44
N GLN A 6 -25.73 1.97 -5.61
CA GLN A 6 -25.49 3.34 -6.07
C GLN A 6 -25.68 3.49 -7.59
N LEU A 7 -25.19 2.54 -8.38
CA LEU A 7 -25.38 2.57 -9.84
C LEU A 7 -26.83 2.31 -10.23
N MET A 8 -27.54 1.47 -9.46
CA MET A 8 -28.97 1.26 -9.64
C MET A 8 -29.74 2.56 -9.41
N ARG A 9 -29.45 3.28 -8.32
CA ARG A 9 -30.02 4.61 -8.06
C ARG A 9 -29.67 5.62 -9.16
N PHE A 10 -28.46 5.55 -9.70
CA PHE A 10 -28.05 6.45 -10.77
C PHE A 10 -28.84 6.20 -12.07
N VAL A 11 -28.96 4.95 -12.52
CA VAL A 11 -29.77 4.60 -13.70
C VAL A 11 -31.23 4.98 -13.49
N ASP A 12 -31.79 4.62 -12.35
CA ASP A 12 -33.19 4.92 -12.01
C ASP A 12 -33.45 6.44 -12.04
N TYR A 13 -32.56 7.23 -11.42
CA TYR A 13 -32.67 8.70 -11.41
C TYR A 13 -32.66 9.29 -12.82
N ILE A 14 -31.69 8.93 -13.67
CA ILE A 14 -31.58 9.53 -15.01
C ILE A 14 -32.70 9.06 -15.95
N VAL A 15 -33.16 7.81 -15.80
CA VAL A 15 -34.26 7.27 -16.61
C VAL A 15 -35.56 7.96 -16.22
N ARG A 16 -35.89 8.04 -14.93
CA ARG A 16 -37.12 8.71 -14.45
C ARG A 16 -37.14 10.17 -14.86
N LYS A 17 -36.08 10.93 -14.59
CA LYS A 17 -35.99 12.36 -14.99
C LYS A 17 -36.15 12.57 -16.50
N THR A 18 -35.67 11.63 -17.31
CA THR A 18 -35.84 11.71 -18.77
C THR A 18 -37.26 11.39 -19.20
N LEU A 19 -37.90 10.38 -18.58
CA LEU A 19 -39.31 10.03 -18.84
C LEU A 19 -40.30 11.08 -18.34
N ASP A 20 -39.97 11.79 -17.26
CA ASP A 20 -40.76 12.89 -16.70
C ASP A 20 -40.60 14.21 -17.50
N GLY A 21 -39.81 14.20 -18.58
CA GLY A 21 -39.55 15.38 -19.43
C GLY A 21 -38.54 16.38 -18.87
N ASP A 22 -37.94 16.11 -17.71
CA ASP A 22 -36.99 16.97 -17.01
C ASP A 22 -35.52 16.61 -17.31
N SER A 23 -35.20 16.39 -18.58
CA SER A 23 -33.84 16.04 -19.01
C SER A 23 -32.81 17.15 -18.76
N GLN A 24 -33.26 18.41 -18.68
CA GLN A 24 -32.39 19.57 -18.44
C GLN A 24 -31.85 19.63 -17.01
N SER A 25 -32.53 19.01 -16.03
CA SER A 25 -32.05 18.93 -14.66
C SER A 25 -30.94 17.89 -14.48
N ILE A 26 -30.69 17.02 -15.46
CA ILE A 26 -29.71 15.94 -15.36
C ILE A 26 -28.30 16.49 -15.63
N LYS A 27 -27.67 17.03 -14.58
CA LYS A 27 -26.32 17.63 -14.60
C LYS A 27 -25.41 16.88 -13.63
N ALA A 28 -24.10 17.03 -13.79
CA ALA A 28 -23.14 16.40 -12.89
C ALA A 28 -23.39 16.78 -11.42
N TYR A 29 -23.71 18.05 -11.16
CA TYR A 29 -24.01 18.55 -9.82
C TYR A 29 -25.25 17.88 -9.21
N SER A 30 -26.39 17.84 -9.91
CA SER A 30 -27.63 17.27 -9.38
C SER A 30 -27.51 15.77 -9.13
N ILE A 31 -26.82 15.04 -10.01
CA ILE A 31 -26.53 13.62 -9.78
C ILE A 31 -25.65 13.42 -8.53
N ALA A 32 -24.65 14.29 -8.31
CA ALA A 32 -23.77 14.18 -7.16
C ALA A 32 -24.53 14.35 -5.84
N VAL A 33 -25.41 15.33 -5.77
CA VAL A 33 -26.21 15.64 -4.57
C VAL A 33 -27.33 14.62 -4.40
N ASP A 34 -28.18 14.44 -5.41
CA ASP A 34 -29.42 13.67 -5.30
C ASP A 34 -29.20 12.15 -5.28
N VAL A 35 -28.15 11.66 -5.96
CA VAL A 35 -27.88 10.22 -6.09
C VAL A 35 -26.73 9.77 -5.19
N PHE A 36 -25.64 10.53 -5.15
CA PHE A 36 -24.44 10.16 -4.40
C PHE A 36 -24.33 10.81 -3.02
N GLY A 37 -25.28 11.67 -2.63
CA GLY A 37 -25.33 12.28 -1.31
C GLY A 37 -24.18 13.24 -1.03
N ARG A 38 -23.66 13.92 -2.07
CA ARG A 38 -22.61 14.93 -1.90
C ARG A 38 -23.18 16.21 -1.27
N PRO A 39 -22.37 16.99 -0.52
CA PRO A 39 -22.81 18.25 0.05
C PRO A 39 -23.02 19.33 -1.03
N ALA A 40 -23.76 20.39 -0.69
CA ALA A 40 -24.19 21.42 -1.65
C ALA A 40 -23.05 22.29 -2.20
N ASP A 41 -21.87 22.27 -1.58
CA ASP A 41 -20.65 22.91 -2.05
C ASP A 41 -19.84 22.02 -3.04
N PHE A 42 -20.43 20.90 -3.48
CA PHE A 42 -19.82 19.99 -4.45
C PHE A 42 -19.43 20.71 -5.76
N ASP A 43 -18.16 20.60 -6.12
CA ASP A 43 -17.63 21.04 -7.41
C ASP A 43 -17.37 19.84 -8.34
N PRO A 44 -18.11 19.72 -9.47
CA PRO A 44 -17.92 18.66 -10.45
C PRO A 44 -16.55 18.62 -11.12
N GLN A 45 -15.76 19.71 -11.07
CA GLN A 45 -14.42 19.76 -11.66
C GLN A 45 -13.37 19.07 -10.78
N SER A 46 -13.42 19.30 -9.47
CA SER A 46 -12.49 18.73 -8.49
C SER A 46 -12.85 17.30 -8.05
N ASP A 47 -14.14 16.94 -7.95
CA ASP A 47 -14.56 15.58 -7.63
C ASP A 47 -15.14 14.85 -8.86
N PRO A 48 -14.43 13.83 -9.40
CA PRO A 48 -14.84 13.14 -10.61
C PRO A 48 -15.91 12.06 -10.38
N ILE A 49 -16.49 11.92 -9.17
CA ILE A 49 -17.42 10.83 -8.82
C ILE A 49 -18.49 10.57 -9.87
N VAL A 50 -19.19 11.61 -10.35
CA VAL A 50 -20.26 11.44 -11.35
C VAL A 50 -19.72 11.02 -12.71
N ARG A 51 -18.57 11.54 -13.13
CA ARG A 51 -17.91 11.17 -14.38
C ARG A 51 -17.42 9.71 -14.34
N VAL A 52 -16.87 9.28 -13.20
CA VAL A 52 -16.41 7.91 -12.96
C VAL A 52 -17.58 6.93 -12.95
N GLN A 53 -18.63 7.20 -12.18
CA GLN A 53 -19.81 6.33 -12.12
C GLN A 53 -20.55 6.28 -13.46
N ALA A 54 -20.58 7.38 -14.24
CA ALA A 54 -21.17 7.37 -15.57
C ALA A 54 -20.38 6.50 -16.55
N ARG A 55 -19.03 6.52 -16.49
CA ARG A 55 -18.19 5.60 -17.29
C ARG A 55 -18.47 4.14 -16.94
N ARG A 56 -18.58 3.84 -15.64
CA ARG A 56 -18.90 2.49 -15.16
C ARG A 56 -20.30 2.04 -15.60
N LEU A 57 -21.29 2.93 -15.51
CA LEU A 57 -22.64 2.65 -15.95
C LEU A 57 -22.69 2.35 -17.47
N ARG A 58 -22.00 3.14 -18.29
CA ARG A 58 -21.89 2.87 -19.74
C ARG A 58 -21.35 1.47 -20.03
N GLY A 59 -20.28 1.07 -19.36
CA GLY A 59 -19.70 -0.26 -19.53
C GLY A 59 -20.64 -1.39 -19.11
N LEU A 60 -21.41 -1.20 -18.04
CA LEU A 60 -22.39 -2.20 -17.58
C LEU A 60 -23.61 -2.31 -18.51
N LEU A 61 -24.10 -1.19 -19.06
CA LEU A 61 -25.17 -1.20 -20.07
C LEU A 61 -24.68 -1.90 -21.34
N ASP A 62 -23.48 -1.56 -21.82
CA ASP A 62 -22.87 -2.20 -22.99
C ASP A 62 -22.66 -3.71 -22.79
N GLN A 63 -22.15 -4.13 -21.62
CA GLN A 63 -22.02 -5.55 -21.28
C GLN A 63 -23.37 -6.27 -21.18
N TYR A 64 -24.38 -5.63 -20.58
CA TYR A 64 -25.72 -6.21 -20.44
C TYR A 64 -26.39 -6.46 -21.79
N TYR A 65 -26.35 -5.45 -22.68
CA TYR A 65 -26.95 -5.55 -24.02
C TYR A 65 -26.12 -6.40 -24.99
N ARG A 66 -24.85 -6.72 -24.71
CA ARG A 66 -24.07 -7.74 -25.44
C ARG A 66 -24.31 -9.17 -24.97
N GLY A 67 -24.93 -9.35 -23.79
CA GLY A 67 -25.18 -10.65 -23.20
C GLY A 67 -26.68 -10.90 -23.01
N PRO A 68 -27.16 -11.05 -21.77
CA PRO A 68 -28.53 -11.50 -21.48
C PRO A 68 -29.62 -10.52 -21.95
N GLY A 69 -29.32 -9.22 -22.12
CA GLY A 69 -30.28 -8.21 -22.55
C GLY A 69 -30.28 -7.91 -24.05
N GLY A 70 -29.53 -8.68 -24.86
CA GLY A 70 -29.38 -8.40 -26.30
C GLY A 70 -30.67 -8.47 -27.12
N SER A 71 -31.69 -9.14 -26.59
CA SER A 71 -33.02 -9.27 -27.20
C SER A 71 -34.08 -8.38 -26.55
N ASP A 72 -33.70 -7.51 -25.60
CA ASP A 72 -34.64 -6.64 -24.92
C ASP A 72 -35.18 -5.58 -25.90
N PRO A 73 -36.50 -5.29 -25.89
CA PRO A 73 -37.14 -4.42 -26.88
C PRO A 73 -36.70 -2.95 -26.78
N VAL A 74 -36.09 -2.56 -25.66
CA VAL A 74 -35.60 -1.20 -25.40
C VAL A 74 -34.15 -1.25 -24.94
N ARG A 75 -33.28 -0.58 -25.68
CA ARG A 75 -31.89 -0.36 -25.32
C ARG A 75 -31.69 1.05 -24.75
N ILE A 76 -31.13 1.12 -23.54
CA ILE A 76 -30.72 2.36 -22.90
C ILE A 76 -29.27 2.65 -23.27
N GLU A 77 -29.02 3.74 -23.99
CA GLU A 77 -27.68 4.22 -24.31
C GLU A 77 -27.35 5.51 -23.57
N LEU A 78 -26.18 5.56 -22.93
CA LEU A 78 -25.73 6.76 -22.22
C LEU A 78 -24.53 7.38 -22.95
N PRO A 79 -24.70 8.45 -23.75
CA PRO A 79 -23.64 9.01 -24.59
C PRO A 79 -22.46 9.55 -23.79
N VAL A 80 -21.26 9.53 -24.39
CA VAL A 80 -20.04 10.09 -23.79
C VAL A 80 -20.18 11.61 -23.66
N GLY A 81 -19.80 12.15 -22.50
CA GLY A 81 -19.89 13.60 -22.22
C GLY A 81 -21.28 14.11 -21.82
N ARG A 82 -22.31 13.26 -21.85
CA ARG A 82 -23.67 13.60 -21.38
C ARG A 82 -24.19 12.57 -20.38
N TYR A 83 -25.17 12.98 -19.58
CA TYR A 83 -25.81 12.13 -18.55
C TYR A 83 -27.27 11.80 -18.86
N VAL A 84 -27.81 12.34 -19.95
CA VAL A 84 -29.16 12.05 -20.41
C VAL A 84 -29.12 10.75 -21.24
N PRO A 85 -29.85 9.69 -20.86
CA PRO A 85 -29.94 8.46 -21.64
C PRO A 85 -30.81 8.64 -22.90
N ASN A 86 -30.45 7.90 -23.95
CA ASN A 86 -31.25 7.69 -25.15
C ASN A 86 -31.94 6.32 -25.08
N PHE A 87 -33.18 6.23 -25.56
CA PHE A 87 -33.93 4.98 -25.64
C PHE A 87 -34.06 4.56 -27.10
N ILE A 88 -33.53 3.40 -27.45
CA ILE A 88 -33.61 2.82 -28.79
C ILE A 88 -34.59 1.65 -28.75
N ALA A 89 -35.66 1.73 -29.53
CA ALA A 89 -36.57 0.60 -29.74
C ALA A 89 -35.98 -0.33 -30.81
N LEU A 90 -35.85 -1.62 -30.50
CA LEU A 90 -35.44 -2.63 -31.46
C LEU A 90 -36.70 -3.32 -32.02
N ASP A 91 -36.86 -3.29 -33.34
CA ASP A 91 -38.00 -3.91 -34.01
C ASP A 91 -37.75 -5.41 -34.17
N VAL A 92 -38.34 -6.22 -33.28
CA VAL A 92 -38.08 -7.67 -33.16
C VAL A 92 -38.73 -8.47 -34.32
N ALA A 93 -39.43 -7.80 -35.25
CA ALA A 93 -40.22 -8.45 -36.29
C ALA A 93 -39.43 -8.95 -37.52
N GLN A 94 -38.16 -8.59 -37.72
CA GLN A 94 -37.42 -8.96 -38.95
C GLN A 94 -36.42 -10.13 -38.78
N ALA A 95 -36.03 -10.50 -37.55
CA ALA A 95 -35.00 -11.53 -37.32
C ALA A 95 -35.51 -12.98 -37.40
N GLN A 96 -36.81 -13.21 -37.56
CA GLN A 96 -37.40 -14.56 -37.67
C GLN A 96 -37.80 -14.96 -39.11
N ALA A 97 -37.69 -14.07 -40.10
CA ALA A 97 -38.13 -14.34 -41.47
C ALA A 97 -37.02 -14.92 -42.39
N GLU A 98 -35.74 -14.77 -42.06
CA GLU A 98 -34.64 -15.17 -42.97
C GLU A 98 -34.07 -16.57 -42.71
N THR A 99 -34.43 -17.25 -41.62
CA THR A 99 -33.89 -18.58 -41.27
C THR A 99 -34.72 -19.76 -41.80
N GLN A 100 -35.84 -19.52 -42.50
CA GLN A 100 -36.73 -20.59 -43.02
C GLN A 100 -36.73 -20.78 -44.54
N ALA A 101 -35.91 -20.05 -45.32
CA ALA A 101 -36.02 -20.07 -46.79
C ALA A 101 -35.06 -21.02 -47.55
N VAL A 102 -34.30 -21.89 -46.89
CA VAL A 102 -33.35 -22.79 -47.58
C VAL A 102 -33.41 -24.22 -47.04
N SER A 103 -34.50 -24.95 -47.30
CA SER A 103 -34.43 -26.38 -47.66
C SER A 103 -35.82 -26.92 -48.04
N GLU A 104 -36.19 -26.84 -49.31
CA GLU A 104 -37.25 -27.72 -49.83
C GLU A 104 -36.99 -28.05 -51.30
N GLY A 105 -36.81 -29.36 -51.57
CA GLY A 105 -36.54 -29.92 -52.88
C GLY A 105 -36.68 -31.45 -52.87
N ALA A 106 -37.95 -31.91 -52.97
CA ALA A 106 -38.53 -33.08 -53.68
C ALA A 106 -37.72 -34.41 -53.84
N ILE A 107 -38.26 -35.64 -53.85
CA ILE A 107 -39.56 -36.23 -54.30
C ILE A 107 -39.81 -37.63 -53.62
N PRO A 108 -40.82 -38.49 -53.94
CA PRO A 108 -41.71 -39.13 -52.96
C PRO A 108 -41.71 -40.68 -52.95
N GLY A 109 -42.41 -41.31 -52.00
CA GLY A 109 -42.73 -42.74 -52.05
C GLY A 109 -43.62 -43.22 -50.91
N ALA A 110 -44.89 -43.50 -51.21
CA ALA A 110 -45.83 -44.24 -50.36
C ALA A 110 -45.76 -45.77 -50.70
N PRO A 111 -46.50 -46.71 -50.07
CA PRO A 111 -47.45 -46.58 -48.95
C PRO A 111 -47.41 -47.72 -47.87
N ALA A 112 -48.24 -47.52 -46.84
CA ALA A 112 -49.13 -48.48 -46.14
C ALA A 112 -48.61 -49.61 -45.21
N ALA A 113 -49.14 -49.52 -43.97
CA ALA A 113 -49.74 -50.58 -43.14
C ALA A 113 -48.82 -51.69 -42.58
N ALA A 114 -49.02 -52.27 -41.40
CA ALA A 114 -49.84 -52.07 -40.20
C ALA A 114 -49.34 -53.16 -39.22
N GLY A 115 -49.40 -52.92 -37.91
CA GLY A 115 -48.95 -53.94 -36.96
C GLY A 115 -49.08 -53.49 -35.50
N SER A 116 -50.32 -53.32 -35.08
CA SER A 116 -50.78 -53.02 -33.72
C SER A 116 -50.41 -54.09 -32.69
N VAL A 117 -50.01 -53.66 -31.49
CA VAL A 117 -50.49 -54.27 -30.22
C VAL A 117 -50.67 -53.14 -29.18
N SER A 118 -51.88 -53.04 -28.65
CA SER A 118 -52.33 -52.31 -27.43
C SER A 118 -52.63 -53.40 -26.36
N PRO A 119 -52.91 -53.15 -25.05
CA PRO A 119 -53.17 -51.89 -24.32
C PRO A 119 -52.49 -51.80 -22.94
N GLY A 120 -52.63 -50.63 -22.27
CA GLY A 120 -52.45 -50.54 -20.83
C GLY A 120 -52.39 -49.11 -20.30
N GLN A 121 -53.50 -48.36 -20.36
CA GLN A 121 -53.60 -47.05 -19.70
C GLN A 121 -53.58 -47.22 -18.17
N ILE A 122 -52.57 -46.65 -17.52
CA ILE A 122 -52.59 -46.28 -16.11
C ILE A 122 -52.72 -44.76 -16.06
N THR A 123 -53.88 -44.27 -15.65
CA THR A 123 -54.11 -42.84 -15.39
C THR A 123 -53.51 -42.49 -14.03
N VAL A 124 -52.28 -41.99 -14.02
CA VAL A 124 -51.71 -41.39 -12.81
C VAL A 124 -52.34 -40.02 -12.63
N SER A 125 -53.25 -39.93 -11.66
CA SER A 125 -53.91 -38.70 -11.23
C SER A 125 -52.87 -37.63 -10.88
N TRP A 126 -53.03 -36.44 -11.44
CA TRP A 126 -52.21 -35.22 -11.25
C TRP A 126 -51.74 -35.01 -9.80
N PHE A 127 -52.54 -35.41 -8.82
CA PHE A 127 -52.24 -35.20 -7.40
C PHE A 127 -51.00 -35.97 -6.93
N VAL A 128 -50.71 -37.14 -7.52
CA VAL A 128 -49.52 -37.93 -7.18
C VAL A 128 -48.24 -37.27 -7.69
N LEU A 129 -48.28 -36.66 -8.88
CA LEU A 129 -47.16 -35.88 -9.42
C LEU A 129 -46.89 -34.61 -8.59
N LEU A 130 -47.95 -33.95 -8.12
CA LEU A 130 -47.82 -32.77 -7.24
C LEU A 130 -47.15 -33.15 -5.90
N PHE A 131 -47.56 -34.24 -5.25
CA PHE A 131 -46.94 -34.69 -4.00
C PHE A 131 -45.49 -35.17 -4.17
N ILE A 132 -45.14 -35.78 -5.30
CA ILE A 132 -43.75 -36.16 -5.59
C ILE A 132 -42.88 -34.91 -5.81
N THR A 133 -43.38 -33.89 -6.52
CA THR A 133 -42.62 -32.63 -6.70
C THR A 133 -42.43 -31.85 -5.40
N ILE A 134 -43.46 -31.80 -4.54
CA ILE A 134 -43.38 -31.16 -3.22
C ILE A 134 -42.47 -31.98 -2.30
N GLY A 135 -42.54 -33.31 -2.34
CA GLY A 135 -41.66 -34.20 -1.59
C GLY A 135 -40.19 -34.09 -1.99
N ILE A 136 -39.90 -34.00 -3.30
CA ILE A 136 -38.54 -33.77 -3.82
C ILE A 136 -38.05 -32.37 -3.43
N GLY A 137 -38.92 -31.35 -3.45
CA GLY A 137 -38.58 -30.00 -2.98
C GLY A 137 -38.27 -29.92 -1.49
N ILE A 138 -39.05 -30.60 -0.65
CA ILE A 138 -38.83 -30.66 0.81
C ILE A 138 -37.59 -31.51 1.15
N LEU A 139 -37.34 -32.59 0.41
CA LEU A 139 -36.15 -33.41 0.58
C LEU A 139 -34.88 -32.67 0.13
N ALA A 140 -34.92 -31.96 -0.99
CA ALA A 140 -33.82 -31.10 -1.44
C ALA A 140 -33.56 -29.93 -0.47
N TYR A 141 -34.61 -29.33 0.10
CA TYR A 141 -34.50 -28.30 1.12
C TYR A 141 -33.95 -28.84 2.44
N SER A 142 -34.36 -30.05 2.85
CA SER A 142 -33.90 -30.71 4.07
C SER A 142 -32.42 -31.17 3.96
N ILE A 143 -32.01 -31.72 2.83
CA ILE A 143 -30.60 -32.10 2.60
C ILE A 143 -29.71 -30.85 2.48
N SER A 144 -30.23 -29.75 1.91
CA SER A 144 -29.56 -28.45 1.87
C SER A 144 -29.38 -27.80 3.25
N ASN A 145 -30.30 -28.01 4.19
CA ASN A 145 -30.24 -27.35 5.50
C ASN A 145 -29.74 -28.24 6.65
N TRP A 146 -29.85 -29.57 6.54
CA TRP A 146 -29.61 -30.51 7.64
C TRP A 146 -28.78 -31.75 7.29
N GLY A 147 -28.04 -31.76 6.18
CA GLY A 147 -26.92 -32.69 6.03
C GLY A 147 -25.89 -32.47 7.14
N PRO A 148 -25.23 -33.53 7.67
CA PRO A 148 -24.11 -33.35 8.60
C PRO A 148 -23.07 -32.50 7.87
N ARG A 149 -22.99 -31.23 8.28
CA ARG A 149 -22.00 -30.29 7.77
C ARG A 149 -20.66 -31.00 7.98
N PRO A 150 -19.85 -31.26 6.93
CA PRO A 150 -18.45 -31.58 7.18
C PRO A 150 -17.97 -30.47 8.09
N ALA A 151 -17.43 -30.83 9.26
CA ALA A 151 -17.03 -29.87 10.27
C ALA A 151 -16.25 -28.77 9.55
N SER A 152 -16.91 -27.64 9.33
CA SER A 152 -16.27 -26.46 8.84
C SER A 152 -15.36 -26.12 10.00
N VAL A 153 -14.09 -26.51 9.89
CA VAL A 153 -13.00 -25.83 10.58
C VAL A 153 -13.36 -24.36 10.42
N GLY A 154 -13.68 -23.71 11.54
CA GLY A 154 -14.18 -22.34 11.51
C GLY A 154 -13.12 -21.47 10.85
N VAL A 155 -13.28 -21.20 9.56
CA VAL A 155 -12.52 -20.15 8.90
C VAL A 155 -13.15 -18.87 9.40
N THR A 156 -12.55 -18.30 10.44
CA THR A 156 -12.62 -16.86 10.73
C THR A 156 -12.09 -16.13 9.48
N SER A 157 -12.93 -15.99 8.45
CA SER A 157 -12.57 -15.39 7.15
C SER A 157 -12.58 -13.86 7.21
N ASN A 158 -11.83 -13.32 8.17
CA ASN A 158 -11.46 -11.90 8.26
C ASN A 158 -9.96 -11.73 8.56
N ALA A 159 -9.15 -12.79 8.42
CA ALA A 159 -7.73 -12.77 8.70
C ALA A 159 -6.99 -11.88 7.69
N ILE A 160 -6.39 -10.79 8.17
CA ILE A 160 -5.56 -9.92 7.34
C ILE A 160 -4.22 -10.61 7.10
N ILE A 161 -4.01 -11.02 5.85
CA ILE A 161 -2.78 -11.65 5.38
C ILE A 161 -1.93 -10.69 4.55
N GLN A 162 -0.71 -11.12 4.26
CA GLN A 162 0.22 -10.41 3.37
C GLN A 162 -0.41 -10.19 1.98
N PRO A 163 -0.27 -8.98 1.39
CA PRO A 163 -0.83 -8.69 0.07
C PRO A 163 -0.15 -9.50 -1.03
N ASN A 164 -0.95 -10.02 -1.97
CA ASN A 164 -0.48 -10.62 -3.21
C ASN A 164 -0.68 -9.63 -4.36
N LEU A 165 0.40 -9.18 -4.97
CA LEU A 165 0.42 -8.26 -6.09
C LEU A 165 0.63 -9.01 -7.41
N THR A 166 -0.36 -8.95 -8.29
CA THR A 166 -0.24 -9.44 -9.66
C THR A 166 0.07 -8.28 -10.60
N ILE A 167 1.18 -8.39 -11.34
CA ILE A 167 1.58 -7.40 -12.33
C ILE A 167 1.17 -7.89 -13.71
N MET A 168 0.27 -7.13 -14.35
CA MET A 168 -0.19 -7.40 -15.72
C MET A 168 0.77 -6.83 -16.74
N GLU A 169 0.72 -7.35 -17.96
CA GLU A 169 1.51 -6.80 -19.06
C GLU A 169 1.08 -5.37 -19.40
N PHE A 170 2.05 -4.47 -19.52
CA PHE A 170 1.80 -3.06 -19.79
C PHE A 170 1.39 -2.87 -21.26
N GLN A 171 0.41 -2.02 -21.51
CA GLN A 171 -0.12 -1.76 -22.85
C GLN A 171 0.51 -0.51 -23.46
N SER A 172 1.08 -0.61 -24.66
CA SER A 172 1.53 0.55 -25.43
C SER A 172 0.45 1.02 -26.40
N LEU A 173 0.05 2.29 -26.29
CA LEU A 173 -0.89 3.00 -27.16
C LEU A 173 -0.20 4.12 -27.97
N THR A 174 1.13 4.05 -28.10
CA THR A 174 1.93 5.09 -28.77
C THR A 174 1.98 4.95 -30.30
N GLY A 175 1.66 3.76 -30.82
CA GLY A 175 1.84 3.40 -32.22
C GLY A 175 3.30 3.16 -32.63
N ASP A 176 4.25 3.28 -31.70
CA ASP A 176 5.69 3.15 -31.96
C ASP A 176 6.19 1.75 -31.57
N ALA A 177 6.72 1.01 -32.54
CA ALA A 177 7.22 -0.35 -32.33
C ALA A 177 8.41 -0.42 -31.37
N SER A 178 9.27 0.62 -31.34
CA SER A 178 10.42 0.66 -30.44
C SER A 178 9.99 0.83 -28.98
N ILE A 179 8.99 1.69 -28.75
CA ILE A 179 8.40 1.89 -27.42
C ILE A 179 7.62 0.64 -27.02
N ALA A 180 6.84 0.05 -27.93
CA ALA A 180 6.13 -1.20 -27.66
C ALA A 180 7.09 -2.32 -27.23
N ALA A 181 8.22 -2.49 -27.91
CA ALA A 181 9.25 -3.46 -27.53
C ALA A 181 9.87 -3.16 -26.16
N ALA A 182 10.12 -1.89 -25.83
CA ALA A 182 10.64 -1.49 -24.52
C ALA A 182 9.63 -1.70 -23.37
N VAL A 183 8.34 -1.64 -23.66
CA VAL A 183 7.26 -1.88 -22.68
C VAL A 183 7.00 -3.38 -22.51
N SER A 184 7.18 -4.16 -23.58
CA SER A 184 7.16 -5.62 -23.54
C SER A 184 8.28 -6.13 -22.63
N GLY A 185 7.91 -6.83 -21.54
CA GLY A 185 8.86 -7.35 -20.56
C GLY A 185 9.00 -6.51 -19.28
N LEU A 186 8.52 -5.26 -19.26
CA LEU A 186 8.53 -4.42 -18.06
C LEU A 186 7.83 -5.11 -16.87
N ALA A 187 6.72 -5.79 -17.13
CA ALA A 187 5.99 -6.52 -16.09
C ALA A 187 6.83 -7.66 -15.49
N LEU A 188 7.56 -8.42 -16.30
CA LEU A 188 8.45 -9.49 -15.81
C LEU A 188 9.63 -8.92 -15.04
N GLU A 189 10.22 -7.83 -15.52
CA GLU A 189 11.29 -7.11 -14.83
C GLU A 189 10.83 -6.61 -13.45
N LEU A 190 9.64 -5.99 -13.36
CA LEU A 190 9.08 -5.56 -12.10
C LEU A 190 8.82 -6.74 -11.15
N VAL A 191 8.30 -7.86 -11.65
CA VAL A 191 8.11 -9.08 -10.85
C VAL A 191 9.42 -9.57 -10.27
N ASP A 192 10.49 -9.59 -11.07
CA ASP A 192 11.81 -10.03 -10.63
C ASP A 192 12.41 -9.09 -9.58
N ARG A 193 12.41 -7.78 -9.85
CA ARG A 193 12.93 -6.75 -8.94
C ARG A 193 12.16 -6.64 -7.64
N MET A 194 10.85 -6.89 -7.65
CA MET A 194 10.00 -6.82 -6.46
C MET A 194 10.02 -8.11 -5.64
N ARG A 195 10.57 -9.22 -6.15
CA ARG A 195 10.62 -10.51 -5.44
C ARG A 195 11.33 -10.44 -4.08
N PRO A 196 12.42 -9.67 -3.88
CA PRO A 196 13.08 -9.54 -2.57
C PRO A 196 12.26 -8.72 -1.54
N LEU A 197 11.17 -8.07 -1.95
CA LEU A 197 10.34 -7.26 -1.07
C LEU A 197 9.54 -8.16 -0.14
N SER A 198 9.77 -8.03 1.16
CA SER A 198 9.30 -9.00 2.14
C SER A 198 7.99 -8.59 2.85
N PHE A 199 7.32 -7.55 2.35
CA PHE A 199 5.98 -7.12 2.78
C PHE A 199 4.87 -7.52 1.81
N LEU A 200 5.19 -8.08 0.64
CA LEU A 200 4.21 -8.56 -0.33
C LEU A 200 4.70 -9.83 -1.04
N THR A 201 3.79 -10.54 -1.69
CA THR A 201 4.14 -11.54 -2.70
C THR A 201 3.82 -10.97 -4.07
N VAL A 202 4.59 -11.36 -5.08
CA VAL A 202 4.48 -10.79 -6.43
C VAL A 202 4.38 -11.90 -7.47
N GLY A 203 3.43 -11.77 -8.39
CA GLY A 203 3.20 -12.70 -9.49
C GLY A 203 3.03 -11.99 -10.83
N TYR A 204 3.33 -12.70 -11.91
CA TYR A 204 3.07 -12.24 -13.28
C TYR A 204 1.67 -12.68 -13.73
N GLY A 205 0.85 -11.73 -14.20
CA GLY A 205 -0.52 -11.99 -14.63
C GLY A 205 -0.71 -12.25 -16.13
N GLY A 206 0.33 -12.04 -16.95
CA GLY A 206 0.23 -12.23 -18.39
C GLY A 206 -0.54 -11.13 -19.13
N ARG A 207 -0.96 -11.48 -20.35
CA ARG A 207 -1.71 -10.63 -21.28
C ARG A 207 -3.17 -11.13 -21.34
N GLY A 208 -4.13 -10.30 -20.97
CA GLY A 208 -5.56 -10.66 -20.99
C GLY A 208 -6.27 -10.42 -19.67
N ASP A 209 -7.43 -11.05 -19.48
CA ASP A 209 -8.19 -10.95 -18.23
C ASP A 209 -7.46 -11.64 -17.07
N ILE A 210 -7.72 -11.16 -15.85
CA ILE A 210 -7.13 -11.71 -14.62
C ILE A 210 -7.59 -13.17 -14.50
N PRO A 211 -6.67 -14.15 -14.45
CA PRO A 211 -7.05 -15.56 -14.29
C PRO A 211 -7.91 -15.74 -13.04
N ASP A 212 -8.98 -16.55 -13.10
CA ASP A 212 -9.88 -16.80 -11.96
C ASP A 212 -9.15 -17.33 -10.72
N THR A 213 -7.98 -17.94 -10.90
CA THR A 213 -7.09 -18.43 -9.82
C THR A 213 -6.38 -17.30 -9.06
N VAL A 214 -6.24 -16.11 -9.66
CA VAL A 214 -5.66 -14.90 -9.05
C VAL A 214 -6.72 -14.06 -8.31
N ALA A 215 -8.00 -14.33 -8.55
CA ALA A 215 -9.15 -13.66 -7.93
C ALA A 215 -9.37 -14.06 -6.45
N ALA A 216 -8.29 -14.29 -5.70
CA ALA A 216 -8.37 -14.44 -4.26
C ALA A 216 -8.81 -13.11 -3.61
N SER A 217 -9.59 -13.20 -2.53
CA SER A 217 -10.20 -12.07 -1.81
C SER A 217 -9.22 -11.04 -1.21
N HIS A 218 -7.91 -11.27 -1.31
CA HIS A 218 -6.84 -10.42 -0.79
C HIS A 218 -5.81 -9.99 -1.86
N GLY A 219 -6.12 -10.17 -3.15
CA GLY A 219 -5.24 -9.84 -4.25
C GLY A 219 -5.31 -8.37 -4.69
N TYR A 220 -4.19 -7.88 -5.21
CA TYR A 220 -4.06 -6.57 -5.86
C TYR A 220 -3.54 -6.78 -7.28
N VAL A 221 -3.96 -5.91 -8.19
CA VAL A 221 -3.52 -5.94 -9.59
C VAL A 221 -2.90 -4.62 -9.98
N LEU A 222 -1.69 -4.67 -10.52
CA LEU A 222 -0.99 -3.55 -11.13
C LEU A 222 -1.16 -3.62 -12.64
N THR A 223 -1.76 -2.58 -13.21
CA THR A 223 -1.88 -2.40 -14.66
C THR A 223 -1.14 -1.14 -15.10
N GLY A 224 -0.63 -1.14 -16.32
CA GLY A 224 0.08 0.00 -16.87
C GLY A 224 -0.27 0.26 -18.32
N ILE A 225 -0.35 1.55 -18.68
CA ILE A 225 -0.59 2.03 -20.03
C ILE A 225 0.48 3.07 -20.37
N VAL A 226 1.04 2.96 -21.56
CA VAL A 226 2.05 3.88 -22.10
C VAL A 226 1.46 4.56 -23.32
N ARG A 227 1.41 5.89 -23.33
CA ARG A 227 0.84 6.70 -24.42
C ARG A 227 1.70 7.91 -24.72
N ARG A 228 1.50 8.55 -25.87
CA ARG A 228 2.09 9.87 -26.12
C ARG A 228 1.41 10.90 -25.22
N ASP A 229 2.18 11.86 -24.72
CA ASP A 229 1.63 12.96 -23.92
C ASP A 229 0.69 13.81 -24.81
N PRO A 230 -0.58 14.02 -24.42
CA PRO A 230 -1.51 14.83 -25.20
C PRO A 230 -1.08 16.30 -25.34
N ALA A 231 -0.38 16.86 -24.36
CA ALA A 231 0.07 18.25 -24.38
C ALA A 231 1.34 18.40 -25.22
N GLU A 232 2.25 17.42 -25.14
CA GLU A 232 3.52 17.42 -25.84
C GLU A 232 3.78 16.05 -26.51
N PRO A 233 3.29 15.81 -27.74
CA PRO A 233 3.33 14.48 -28.39
C PRO A 233 4.71 13.85 -28.61
N GLN A 234 5.77 14.64 -28.43
CA GLN A 234 7.18 14.23 -28.41
C GLN A 234 7.51 13.39 -27.16
N ASN A 235 6.78 13.60 -26.07
CA ASN A 235 6.97 12.96 -24.78
C ASN A 235 6.08 11.70 -24.66
N VAL A 236 6.50 10.79 -23.80
CA VAL A 236 5.79 9.53 -23.53
C VAL A 236 5.38 9.51 -22.07
N GLN A 237 4.10 9.26 -21.83
CA GLN A 237 3.54 9.13 -20.49
C GLN A 237 3.31 7.66 -20.15
N TYR A 238 3.95 7.19 -19.09
CA TYR A 238 3.66 5.94 -18.41
C TYR A 238 2.59 6.22 -17.34
N SER A 239 1.51 5.46 -17.34
CA SER A 239 0.44 5.54 -16.34
C SER A 239 0.25 4.18 -15.72
N VAL A 240 0.36 4.09 -14.40
CA VAL A 240 0.25 2.85 -13.63
C VAL A 240 -0.92 2.98 -12.66
N VAL A 241 -1.73 1.93 -12.55
CA VAL A 241 -2.90 1.87 -11.68
C VAL A 241 -2.87 0.59 -10.86
N LEU A 242 -2.96 0.75 -9.54
CA LEU A 242 -3.11 -0.32 -8.58
C LEU A 242 -4.60 -0.48 -8.22
N THR A 243 -5.10 -1.70 -8.41
CA THR A 243 -6.51 -2.05 -8.16
C THR A 243 -6.59 -3.09 -7.05
N ASP A 244 -7.48 -2.87 -6.09
CA ASP A 244 -7.84 -3.84 -5.06
C ASP A 244 -8.94 -4.75 -5.58
N LEU A 245 -8.66 -6.06 -5.69
CA LEU A 245 -9.61 -7.02 -6.26
C LEU A 245 -10.83 -7.26 -5.39
N SER A 246 -10.72 -7.07 -4.08
CA SER A 246 -11.85 -7.26 -3.15
C SER A 246 -12.94 -6.21 -3.35
N SER A 247 -12.55 -4.97 -3.63
CA SER A 247 -13.46 -3.86 -3.87
C SER A 247 -13.69 -3.55 -5.36
N ASN A 248 -12.86 -4.14 -6.23
CA ASN A 248 -12.76 -3.83 -7.65
C ASN A 248 -12.63 -2.31 -7.89
N SER A 249 -11.75 -1.67 -7.13
CA SER A 249 -11.52 -0.22 -7.19
C SER A 249 -10.04 0.12 -7.31
N ALA A 250 -9.74 1.15 -8.09
CA ALA A 250 -8.40 1.71 -8.16
C ALA A 250 -8.09 2.44 -6.85
N ILE A 251 -7.08 1.96 -6.13
CA ILE A 251 -6.69 2.50 -4.81
C ILE A 251 -5.47 3.41 -4.88
N TRP A 252 -4.71 3.33 -5.96
CA TRP A 252 -3.54 4.17 -6.19
C TRP A 252 -3.24 4.25 -7.69
N ASN A 253 -2.71 5.39 -8.13
CA ASN A 253 -2.21 5.57 -9.48
C ASN A 253 -0.97 6.47 -9.48
N ARG A 254 -0.19 6.36 -10.55
CA ARG A 254 1.01 7.16 -10.78
C ARG A 254 1.19 7.39 -12.27
N SER A 255 1.63 8.58 -12.64
CA SER A 255 2.01 8.88 -14.02
C SER A 255 3.39 9.50 -14.07
N LEU A 256 4.24 9.00 -14.97
CA LEU A 256 5.57 9.52 -15.25
C LEU A 256 5.62 9.94 -16.72
N THR A 257 5.93 11.21 -16.96
CA THR A 257 6.19 11.71 -18.33
C THR A 257 7.69 11.70 -18.58
N LEU A 258 8.11 10.94 -19.61
CA LEU A 258 9.48 10.93 -20.11
C LEU A 258 9.58 11.85 -21.31
N ARG A 259 10.52 12.79 -21.23
CA ARG A 259 10.88 13.67 -22.34
C ARG A 259 11.68 12.92 -23.41
N GLN A 260 11.71 13.46 -24.63
CA GLN A 260 12.39 12.83 -25.76
C GLN A 260 13.87 12.50 -25.49
N ASP A 261 14.60 13.39 -24.82
CA ASP A 261 16.00 13.18 -24.41
C ASP A 261 16.16 12.01 -23.43
N GLN A 262 15.14 11.75 -22.61
CA GLN A 262 15.10 10.65 -21.65
C GLN A 262 14.64 9.32 -22.27
N LEU A 263 14.05 9.33 -23.47
CA LEU A 263 13.67 8.09 -24.15
C LEU A 263 14.90 7.33 -24.68
N ALA A 264 15.97 8.05 -24.98
CA ALA A 264 17.25 7.48 -25.40
C ALA A 264 18.07 6.92 -24.23
N ASP A 265 17.70 7.23 -22.98
CA ASP A 265 18.38 6.73 -21.78
C ASP A 265 18.16 5.22 -21.62
N PRO A 266 19.24 4.40 -21.63
CA PRO A 266 19.12 2.96 -21.44
C PRO A 266 18.54 2.58 -20.07
N ASN A 267 18.66 3.45 -19.05
CA ASN A 267 18.21 3.20 -17.67
C ASN A 267 16.85 3.85 -17.36
N ARG A 268 16.10 4.32 -18.36
CA ARG A 268 14.81 5.00 -18.14
C ARG A 268 13.77 4.11 -17.44
N ILE A 269 13.78 2.82 -17.73
CA ILE A 269 12.89 1.84 -17.10
C ILE A 269 13.26 1.63 -15.64
N ASP A 270 14.55 1.66 -15.30
CA ASP A 270 15.02 1.54 -13.92
C ASP A 270 14.40 2.60 -13.03
N ARG A 271 14.29 3.85 -13.49
CA ARG A 271 13.69 4.93 -12.70
C ARG A 271 12.22 4.69 -12.38
N LEU A 272 11.43 4.24 -13.36
CA LEU A 272 10.03 3.87 -13.12
C LEU A 272 9.95 2.67 -12.17
N SER A 273 10.75 1.63 -12.42
CA SER A 273 10.81 0.45 -11.57
C SER A 273 11.16 0.80 -10.13
N THR A 274 12.15 1.67 -9.90
CA THR A 274 12.52 2.16 -8.57
C THR A 274 11.41 2.96 -7.91
N ASP A 275 10.76 3.91 -8.59
CA ASP A 275 9.63 4.67 -8.02
C ASP A 275 8.48 3.73 -7.60
N LEU A 276 8.16 2.73 -8.44
CA LEU A 276 7.13 1.73 -8.11
C LEU A 276 7.54 0.86 -6.91
N MET A 277 8.79 0.41 -6.84
CA MET A 277 9.28 -0.38 -5.72
C MET A 277 9.32 0.41 -4.41
N ASP A 278 9.80 1.65 -4.46
CA ASP A 278 9.89 2.53 -3.31
C ASP A 278 8.50 2.78 -2.71
N VAL A 279 7.46 2.96 -3.55
CA VAL A 279 6.09 3.21 -3.10
C VAL A 279 5.31 1.93 -2.74
N LEU A 280 5.39 0.87 -3.54
CA LEU A 280 4.59 -0.34 -3.34
C LEU A 280 5.25 -1.33 -2.37
N GLY A 281 6.58 -1.36 -2.32
CA GLY A 281 7.35 -2.26 -1.48
C GLY A 281 7.47 -1.85 -0.02
N ASN A 282 7.16 -0.59 0.29
CA ASN A 282 7.31 -0.07 1.63
C ASN A 282 6.01 -0.21 2.45
N PRO A 283 6.12 -0.58 3.74
CA PRO A 283 4.99 -0.86 4.62
C PRO A 283 4.03 0.32 4.87
N ARG A 284 4.40 1.54 4.47
CA ARG A 284 3.55 2.75 4.52
C ARG A 284 2.76 2.96 3.22
N GLY A 285 3.03 2.15 2.21
CA GLY A 285 2.43 2.21 0.88
C GLY A 285 0.96 1.78 0.81
N PRO A 286 0.35 1.96 -0.37
CA PRO A 286 -1.08 1.76 -0.57
C PRO A 286 -1.56 0.32 -0.31
N LEU A 287 -0.69 -0.67 -0.51
CA LEU A 287 -0.99 -2.10 -0.27
C LEU A 287 -1.29 -2.41 1.20
N HIS A 288 -0.79 -1.58 2.13
CA HIS A 288 -0.82 -1.87 3.57
C HIS A 288 -1.86 -1.05 4.34
N ILE A 289 -2.59 -0.14 3.68
CA ILE A 289 -3.54 0.78 4.32
C ILE A 289 -4.60 0.02 5.14
N LYS A 290 -5.18 -1.06 4.60
CA LYS A 290 -6.19 -1.87 5.31
C LYS A 290 -5.61 -2.51 6.57
N ALA A 291 -4.43 -3.13 6.45
CA ALA A 291 -3.76 -3.78 7.57
C ALA A 291 -3.36 -2.77 8.65
N ARG A 292 -2.79 -1.62 8.27
CA ARG A 292 -2.42 -0.56 9.20
C ARG A 292 -3.64 0.03 9.93
N ARG A 293 -4.76 0.23 9.23
CA ARG A 293 -6.01 0.69 9.86
C ARG A 293 -6.55 -0.35 10.86
N PHE A 294 -6.49 -1.63 10.52
CA PHE A 294 -6.85 -2.71 11.43
C PHE A 294 -5.97 -2.71 12.69
N LEU A 295 -4.64 -2.59 12.52
CA LEU A 295 -3.70 -2.50 13.63
C LEU A 295 -3.92 -1.25 14.50
N ALA A 296 -4.29 -0.11 13.92
CA ALA A 296 -4.57 1.11 14.66
C ALA A 296 -5.81 1.00 15.57
N ASN A 297 -6.81 0.22 15.17
CA ASN A 297 -8.16 0.27 15.75
C ASN A 297 -8.58 -0.98 16.54
N GLY A 298 -7.80 -2.07 16.52
CA GLY A 298 -8.25 -3.35 17.07
C GLY A 298 -7.16 -4.15 17.78
N SER A 299 -7.60 -5.04 18.69
CA SER A 299 -6.77 -6.13 19.17
C SER A 299 -6.49 -7.10 18.01
N ILE A 300 -5.28 -7.64 17.98
CA ILE A 300 -4.90 -8.69 17.03
C ILE A 300 -4.82 -10.08 17.65
N ALA A 301 -5.23 -10.21 18.92
CA ALA A 301 -5.21 -11.46 19.66
C ALA A 301 -5.92 -12.58 18.89
N GLY A 302 -5.21 -13.67 18.60
CA GLY A 302 -5.69 -14.81 17.84
C GLY A 302 -5.72 -14.62 16.32
N SER A 303 -5.17 -13.51 15.81
CA SER A 303 -5.03 -13.20 14.38
C SER A 303 -3.58 -12.89 13.99
N GLU A 304 -2.63 -13.13 14.90
CA GLU A 304 -1.22 -12.85 14.71
C GLU A 304 -0.67 -13.65 13.53
N ASN A 305 0.16 -12.98 12.74
CA ASN A 305 0.95 -13.58 11.69
C ASN A 305 2.19 -12.72 11.46
N LEU A 306 3.22 -13.29 10.84
CA LEU A 306 4.50 -12.62 10.65
C LEU A 306 4.36 -11.25 9.96
N TYR A 307 3.46 -11.13 8.98
CA TYR A 307 3.21 -9.88 8.27
C TYR A 307 2.61 -8.79 9.17
N LEU A 308 1.59 -9.11 9.97
CA LEU A 308 1.00 -8.16 10.92
C LEU A 308 1.98 -7.76 12.02
N CYS A 309 2.73 -8.71 12.59
CA CYS A 309 3.75 -8.38 13.59
C CYS A 309 4.85 -7.48 13.03
N ARG A 310 5.23 -7.70 11.77
CA ARG A 310 6.19 -6.83 11.08
C ARG A 310 5.65 -5.43 10.80
N LEU A 311 4.38 -5.29 10.43
CA LEU A 311 3.74 -3.98 10.31
C LEU A 311 3.63 -3.27 11.66
N LEU A 312 3.31 -4.00 12.73
CA LEU A 312 3.34 -3.45 14.10
C LEU A 312 4.74 -2.96 14.46
N PHE A 313 5.79 -3.70 14.12
CA PHE A 313 7.16 -3.26 14.33
C PHE A 313 7.46 -1.94 13.59
N THR A 314 7.03 -1.81 12.33
CA THR A 314 7.15 -0.54 11.59
C THR A 314 6.40 0.60 12.29
N MET A 315 5.17 0.35 12.77
CA MET A 315 4.36 1.35 13.49
C MET A 315 4.93 1.70 14.88
N TYR A 316 5.51 0.72 15.57
CA TYR A 316 6.25 0.94 16.82
C TYR A 316 7.37 1.94 16.56
N ARG A 317 8.17 1.75 15.51
CA ARG A 317 9.27 2.67 15.18
C ARG A 317 8.86 4.06 14.74
N GLU A 318 7.62 4.23 14.29
CA GLU A 318 7.07 5.55 13.98
C GLU A 318 6.72 6.34 15.23
N THR A 319 6.33 5.66 16.31
CA THR A 319 5.80 6.29 17.53
C THR A 319 6.75 6.20 18.73
N SER A 320 7.62 5.19 18.75
CA SER A 320 8.58 4.84 19.80
C SER A 320 7.98 4.81 21.22
N THR A 321 6.70 4.47 21.35
CA THR A 321 6.06 4.38 22.67
C THR A 321 6.28 3.01 23.29
N ILE A 322 6.35 2.97 24.63
CA ILE A 322 6.52 1.72 25.40
C ILE A 322 5.39 0.74 25.09
N GLY A 323 4.13 1.21 25.10
CA GLY A 323 2.98 0.36 24.80
C GLY A 323 2.97 -0.19 23.37
N ALA A 324 3.46 0.58 22.37
CA ALA A 324 3.60 0.06 21.01
C ALA A 324 4.69 -1.02 20.92
N ALA A 325 5.77 -0.87 21.68
CA ALA A 325 6.83 -1.86 21.74
C ALA A 325 6.39 -3.16 22.42
N GLU A 326 5.70 -3.06 23.56
CA GLU A 326 5.11 -4.21 24.28
C GLU A 326 4.14 -4.97 23.38
N ARG A 327 3.20 -4.25 22.76
CA ARG A 327 2.25 -4.83 21.81
C ARG A 327 2.94 -5.54 20.64
N THR A 328 4.05 -5.00 20.14
CA THR A 328 4.82 -5.63 19.06
C THR A 328 5.53 -6.89 19.56
N LYS A 329 6.14 -6.83 20.75
CA LYS A 329 6.79 -7.99 21.38
C LYS A 329 5.79 -9.12 21.61
N ASP A 330 4.61 -8.81 22.13
CA ASP A 330 3.54 -9.79 22.36
C ASP A 330 3.09 -10.45 21.05
N CYS A 331 2.99 -9.67 19.96
CA CYS A 331 2.68 -10.23 18.64
C CYS A 331 3.69 -11.29 18.21
N TYR A 332 4.99 -10.98 18.29
CA TYR A 332 6.03 -11.94 17.92
C TYR A 332 6.06 -13.17 18.84
N ALA A 333 5.79 -13.00 20.14
CA ALA A 333 5.70 -14.10 21.09
C ALA A 333 4.50 -15.03 20.85
N ALA A 334 3.42 -14.51 20.27
CA ALA A 334 2.21 -15.28 19.93
C ALA A 334 2.31 -16.05 18.61
N LEU A 335 3.37 -15.84 17.81
CA LEU A 335 3.56 -16.57 16.55
C LEU A 335 3.82 -18.06 16.78
N PRO A 336 3.49 -18.95 15.82
CA PRO A 336 3.95 -20.33 15.83
C PRO A 336 5.49 -20.41 15.89
N GLN A 337 6.05 -21.46 16.49
CA GLN A 337 7.50 -21.61 16.66
C GLN A 337 8.27 -21.46 15.33
N ALA A 338 7.78 -22.07 14.25
CA ALA A 338 8.39 -21.97 12.93
C ALA A 338 8.50 -20.51 12.43
N ASP A 339 7.50 -19.67 12.74
CA ASP A 339 7.50 -18.26 12.37
C ASP A 339 8.40 -17.42 13.28
N GLN A 340 8.51 -17.77 14.57
CA GLN A 340 9.42 -17.12 15.53
C GLN A 340 10.89 -17.30 15.15
N GLU A 341 11.24 -18.43 14.52
CA GLU A 341 12.60 -18.77 14.11
C GLU A 341 12.99 -18.18 12.74
N THR A 342 12.08 -17.47 12.07
CA THR A 342 12.38 -16.77 10.81
C THR A 342 13.35 -15.62 11.03
N ALA A 343 14.16 -15.30 10.02
CA ALA A 343 15.10 -14.18 10.08
C ALA A 343 14.42 -12.83 10.40
N ILE A 344 13.20 -12.62 9.89
CA ILE A 344 12.42 -11.41 10.15
C ILE A 344 12.03 -11.33 11.63
N ALA A 345 11.49 -12.41 12.21
CA ALA A 345 11.07 -12.42 13.61
C ALA A 345 12.27 -12.25 14.55
N LEU A 346 13.35 -13.00 14.33
CA LEU A 346 14.58 -12.90 15.11
C LEU A 346 15.16 -11.48 15.08
N ALA A 347 15.24 -10.85 13.89
CA ALA A 347 15.77 -9.50 13.75
C ALA A 347 14.88 -8.44 14.42
N ALA A 348 13.55 -8.57 14.31
CA ALA A 348 12.61 -7.64 14.95
C ALA A 348 12.67 -7.75 16.48
N VAL A 349 12.69 -8.97 17.02
CA VAL A 349 12.83 -9.21 18.47
C VAL A 349 14.17 -8.70 18.98
N ALA A 350 15.26 -8.91 18.24
CA ALA A 350 16.57 -8.36 18.59
C ALA A 350 16.55 -6.83 18.69
N SER A 351 15.95 -6.15 17.69
CA SER A 351 15.80 -4.70 17.70
C SER A 351 14.94 -4.22 18.88
N LEU A 352 13.83 -4.90 19.19
CA LEU A 352 13.03 -4.60 20.38
C LEU A 352 13.85 -4.76 21.67
N ILE A 353 14.67 -5.81 21.79
CA ILE A 353 15.55 -6.01 22.95
C ILE A 353 16.57 -4.88 23.08
N ALA A 354 17.13 -4.39 21.97
CA ALA A 354 18.13 -3.34 21.98
C ALA A 354 17.54 -1.93 22.24
N GLU A 355 16.39 -1.62 21.65
CA GLU A 355 15.84 -0.26 21.59
C GLU A 355 14.87 0.06 22.72
N THR A 356 14.15 -0.93 23.24
CA THR A 356 13.13 -0.66 24.25
C THR A 356 13.77 -0.29 25.58
N GLN A 357 13.30 0.77 26.22
CA GLN A 357 13.74 1.07 27.57
C GLN A 357 13.26 -0.04 28.49
N ALA A 358 14.16 -0.55 29.33
CA ALA A 358 13.73 -1.42 30.42
C ALA A 358 12.89 -0.60 31.40
N VAL A 359 11.90 -1.24 32.01
CA VAL A 359 11.07 -0.59 33.03
C VAL A 359 11.95 -0.35 34.27
N GLY A 360 12.26 0.91 34.55
CA GLY A 360 13.09 1.32 35.69
C GLY A 360 14.56 1.59 35.32
N ARG A 361 15.39 1.81 36.34
CA ARG A 361 16.82 2.10 36.17
C ARG A 361 17.58 0.78 36.04
N ILE A 362 18.00 0.44 34.83
CA ILE A 362 18.86 -0.72 34.59
C ILE A 362 20.33 -0.38 34.74
N SER A 363 21.12 -1.37 35.16
CA SER A 363 22.57 -1.22 35.30
C SER A 363 23.26 -1.21 33.92
N THR A 364 24.48 -0.68 33.86
CA THR A 364 25.31 -0.76 32.64
C THR A 364 25.56 -2.22 32.22
N SER A 365 25.76 -3.12 33.18
CA SER A 365 25.96 -4.55 32.90
C SER A 365 24.74 -5.19 32.25
N GLU A 366 23.55 -4.89 32.78
CA GLU A 366 22.28 -5.38 32.24
C GLU A 366 22.04 -4.84 30.83
N GLN A 367 22.33 -3.57 30.58
CA GLN A 367 22.24 -3.00 29.23
C GLN A 367 23.20 -3.69 28.24
N LEU A 368 24.43 -4.01 28.66
CA LEU A 368 25.40 -4.75 27.83
C LEU A 368 24.93 -6.18 27.54
N GLU A 369 24.33 -6.86 28.52
CA GLU A 369 23.74 -8.18 28.33
C GLU A 369 22.60 -8.14 27.30
N ARG A 370 21.72 -7.13 27.39
CA ARG A 370 20.65 -6.93 26.40
C ARG A 370 21.20 -6.76 24.99
N TYR A 371 22.25 -5.96 24.81
CA TYR A 371 22.91 -5.80 23.52
C TYR A 371 23.56 -7.11 23.03
N GLY A 372 24.18 -7.89 23.92
CA GLY A 372 24.73 -9.21 23.60
C GLY A 372 23.66 -10.21 23.13
N ASN A 373 22.50 -10.20 23.79
CA ASN A 373 21.35 -11.02 23.40
C ASN A 373 20.80 -10.60 22.02
N ALA A 374 20.66 -9.30 21.78
CA ALA A 374 20.26 -8.78 20.47
C ALA A 374 21.26 -9.16 19.37
N ALA A 375 22.57 -9.03 19.61
CA ALA A 375 23.62 -9.41 18.66
C ALA A 375 23.58 -10.92 18.30
N THR A 376 23.29 -11.77 19.30
CA THR A 376 23.14 -13.21 19.12
C THR A 376 21.96 -13.54 18.21
N LEU A 377 20.79 -12.94 18.47
CA LEU A 377 19.59 -13.10 17.66
C LEU A 377 19.79 -12.59 16.23
N LEU A 378 20.45 -11.44 16.03
CA LEU A 378 20.75 -10.92 14.70
C LEU A 378 21.72 -11.81 13.92
N SER A 379 22.70 -12.38 14.61
CA SER A 379 23.62 -13.36 14.01
C SER A 379 22.89 -14.63 13.61
N GLN A 380 21.90 -15.08 14.39
CA GLN A 380 21.02 -16.18 14.02
C GLN A 380 20.13 -15.81 12.83
N ALA A 381 19.51 -14.63 12.84
CA ALA A 381 18.67 -14.13 11.76
C ALA A 381 19.39 -14.15 10.41
N ILE A 382 20.62 -13.62 10.37
CA ILE A 382 21.44 -13.59 9.15
C ILE A 382 21.88 -14.99 8.70
N ARG A 383 22.11 -15.94 9.63
CA ARG A 383 22.36 -17.35 9.25
C ARG A 383 21.12 -18.01 8.67
N THR A 384 19.94 -17.69 9.20
CA THR A 384 18.66 -18.22 8.72
C THR A 384 18.32 -17.70 7.32
N ASP A 385 18.50 -16.41 7.08
CA ASP A 385 18.33 -15.79 5.77
C ASP A 385 19.38 -14.67 5.55
N PRO A 386 20.48 -14.98 4.85
CA PRO A 386 21.52 -14.01 4.53
C PRO A 386 21.04 -12.90 3.57
N THR A 387 19.92 -13.11 2.88
CA THR A 387 19.32 -12.17 1.92
C THR A 387 18.22 -11.31 2.54
N SER A 388 18.07 -11.35 3.87
CA SER A 388 17.13 -10.48 4.57
C SER A 388 17.72 -9.07 4.73
N SER A 389 17.37 -8.16 3.82
CA SER A 389 17.72 -6.73 3.94
C SER A 389 17.31 -6.14 5.30
N PHE A 390 16.17 -6.59 5.84
CA PHE A 390 15.68 -6.16 7.16
C PHE A 390 16.60 -6.62 8.30
N ALA A 391 17.10 -7.85 8.27
CA ALA A 391 18.02 -8.35 9.30
C ALA A 391 19.36 -7.58 9.29
N TRP A 392 19.89 -7.29 8.10
CA TRP A 392 21.08 -6.46 7.94
C TRP A 392 20.88 -5.02 8.42
N GLU A 393 19.71 -4.43 8.15
CA GLU A 393 19.36 -3.11 8.69
C GLU A 393 19.34 -3.13 10.23
N GLN A 394 18.71 -4.13 10.86
CA GLN A 394 18.64 -4.21 12.31
C GLN A 394 20.03 -4.42 12.92
N ARG A 395 20.92 -5.16 12.25
CA ARG A 395 22.32 -5.29 12.62
C ARG A 395 23.06 -3.97 12.55
N ALA A 396 22.87 -3.19 11.48
CA ALA A 396 23.50 -1.89 11.33
C ALA A 396 23.11 -0.93 12.45
N ARG A 397 21.83 -0.91 12.82
CA ARG A 397 21.31 -0.06 13.91
C ARG A 397 21.80 -0.49 15.30
N LEU A 398 21.99 -1.79 15.52
CA LEU A 398 22.64 -2.26 16.76
C LEU A 398 24.10 -1.79 16.82
N HIS A 399 24.86 -1.94 15.74
CA HIS A 399 26.24 -1.43 15.66
C HIS A 399 26.29 0.09 15.86
N GLU A 400 25.34 0.85 15.31
CA GLU A 400 25.22 2.29 15.57
C GLU A 400 25.01 2.59 17.06
N THR A 401 24.14 1.83 17.73
CA THR A 401 23.85 1.98 19.17
C THR A 401 25.09 1.67 20.02
N LEU A 402 25.93 0.74 19.56
CA LEU A 402 27.20 0.37 20.21
C LEU A 402 28.36 1.33 19.88
N GLY A 403 28.16 2.29 18.95
CA GLY A 403 29.23 3.18 18.47
C GLY A 403 30.20 2.50 17.49
N GLU A 404 29.87 1.33 16.98
CA GLU A 404 30.68 0.53 16.05
C GLU A 404 30.41 0.97 14.60
N HIS A 405 30.75 2.23 14.30
CA HIS A 405 30.32 2.92 13.08
C HIS A 405 30.75 2.23 11.76
N GLU A 406 31.97 1.68 11.69
CA GLU A 406 32.43 0.95 10.49
C GLU A 406 31.60 -0.32 10.22
N LEU A 407 31.22 -1.02 11.29
CA LEU A 407 30.36 -2.21 11.19
C LEU A 407 28.91 -1.81 10.83
N ALA A 408 28.44 -0.67 11.35
CA ALA A 408 27.14 -0.12 10.99
C ALA A 408 27.07 0.21 9.49
N GLU A 409 28.07 0.93 8.97
CA GLU A 409 28.19 1.30 7.56
C GLU A 409 28.18 0.07 6.64
N THR A 410 28.97 -0.95 6.98
CA THR A 410 29.04 -2.21 6.23
C THR A 410 27.68 -2.94 6.20
N ALA A 411 26.99 -2.97 7.34
CA ALA A 411 25.70 -3.64 7.45
C ALA A 411 24.58 -2.85 6.72
N TYR A 412 24.58 -1.52 6.77
CA TYR A 412 23.67 -0.70 5.96
C TYR A 412 23.92 -0.89 4.47
N GLY A 413 25.19 -0.87 4.04
CA GLY A 413 25.57 -1.14 2.66
C GLY A 413 25.06 -2.49 2.17
N THR A 414 25.24 -3.56 2.96
CA THR A 414 24.70 -4.90 2.65
C THR A 414 23.17 -4.89 2.55
N SER A 415 22.47 -4.24 3.49
CA SER A 415 21.00 -4.12 3.46
C SER A 415 20.49 -3.49 2.17
N LEU A 416 21.11 -2.38 1.77
CA LEU A 416 20.72 -1.61 0.58
C LEU A 416 21.18 -2.26 -0.72
N GLN A 417 22.25 -3.06 -0.72
CA GLN A 417 22.65 -3.87 -1.87
C GLN A 417 21.62 -4.98 -2.14
N ILE A 418 21.12 -5.62 -1.08
CA ILE A 418 20.09 -6.66 -1.17
C ILE A 418 18.74 -6.06 -1.61
N ASN A 419 18.34 -4.95 -1.00
CA ASN A 419 17.10 -4.26 -1.31
C ASN A 419 17.32 -2.75 -1.33
N PRO A 420 17.59 -2.16 -2.51
CA PRO A 420 17.75 -0.70 -2.67
C PRO A 420 16.50 0.10 -2.31
N SER A 421 15.35 -0.56 -2.17
CA SER A 421 14.04 0.03 -1.85
C SER A 421 13.66 -0.19 -0.37
N ASN A 422 14.60 -0.64 0.48
CA ASN A 422 14.41 -0.59 1.93
C ASN A 422 14.58 0.86 2.41
N ILE A 423 13.51 1.65 2.31
CA ILE A 423 13.52 3.08 2.64
C ILE A 423 13.86 3.35 4.11
N ASP A 424 13.47 2.47 5.04
CA ASP A 424 13.83 2.61 6.45
C ASP A 424 15.34 2.38 6.68
N ALA A 425 15.97 1.46 5.93
CA ALA A 425 17.43 1.33 5.93
C ALA A 425 18.11 2.54 5.28
N LEU A 426 17.56 3.03 4.16
CA LEU A 426 18.11 4.18 3.44
C LEU A 426 18.11 5.44 4.32
N ALA A 427 17.00 5.74 4.98
CA ALA A 427 16.88 6.89 5.88
C ALA A 427 17.76 6.74 7.13
N ALA A 428 17.89 5.52 7.67
CA ALA A 428 18.73 5.27 8.83
C ALA A 428 20.22 5.40 8.51
N HIS A 429 20.64 4.88 7.36
CA HIS A 429 21.99 5.02 6.85
C HIS A 429 22.32 6.49 6.57
N ALA A 430 21.43 7.22 5.92
CA ALA A 430 21.57 8.65 5.72
C ALA A 430 21.75 9.40 7.05
N ARG A 431 20.93 9.08 8.06
CA ARG A 431 21.04 9.67 9.40
C ARG A 431 22.38 9.32 10.07
N HIS A 432 22.82 8.07 9.96
CA HIS A 432 24.11 7.64 10.49
C HIS A 432 25.26 8.43 9.85
N LEU A 433 25.31 8.50 8.53
CA LEU A 433 26.30 9.28 7.77
C LEU A 433 26.28 10.77 8.16
N ALA A 434 25.09 11.37 8.29
CA ALA A 434 24.95 12.76 8.67
C ALA A 434 25.56 13.07 10.05
N PHE A 435 25.37 12.19 11.04
CA PHE A 435 25.98 12.35 12.37
C PHE A 435 27.48 12.04 12.40
N MET A 436 28.00 11.37 11.36
CA MET A 436 29.44 11.24 11.13
C MET A 436 30.05 12.43 10.36
N GLY A 437 29.26 13.45 10.02
CA GLY A 437 29.71 14.62 9.25
C GLY A 437 29.64 14.44 7.73
N ASN A 438 29.23 13.26 7.24
CA ASN A 438 29.15 12.93 5.81
C ASN A 438 27.84 13.41 5.18
N LEU A 439 27.50 14.69 5.37
CA LEU A 439 26.24 15.27 4.93
C LEU A 439 26.06 15.24 3.39
N ASP A 440 27.13 15.30 2.62
CA ASP A 440 27.05 15.27 1.15
C ASP A 440 26.54 13.94 0.60
N GLN A 441 26.85 12.84 1.29
CA GLN A 441 26.29 11.52 0.97
C GLN A 441 24.91 11.33 1.60
N ALA A 442 24.71 11.84 2.82
CA ALA A 442 23.45 11.65 3.55
C ALA A 442 22.25 12.36 2.92
N VAL A 443 22.41 13.61 2.47
CA VAL A 443 21.30 14.44 1.97
C VAL A 443 20.57 13.80 0.78
N PRO A 444 21.22 13.35 -0.31
CA PRO A 444 20.50 12.74 -1.43
C PRO A 444 19.77 11.45 -1.02
N MET A 445 20.33 10.66 -0.11
CA MET A 445 19.69 9.45 0.41
C MET A 445 18.44 9.78 1.26
N ALA A 446 18.55 10.75 2.16
CA ALA A 446 17.43 11.23 2.96
C ALA A 446 16.33 11.83 2.07
N GLN A 447 16.70 12.61 1.05
CA GLN A 447 15.75 13.20 0.12
C GLN A 447 14.95 12.13 -0.62
N ARG A 448 15.62 11.10 -1.16
CA ARG A 448 14.94 9.96 -1.78
C ARG A 448 13.96 9.29 -0.82
N ALA A 449 14.34 9.11 0.46
CA ALA A 449 13.46 8.50 1.45
C ALA A 449 12.22 9.35 1.79
N ILE A 450 12.36 10.67 1.75
CA ILE A 450 11.30 11.65 2.04
C ILE A 450 10.33 11.80 0.86
N ASP A 451 10.84 11.76 -0.37
CA ASP A 451 10.05 12.00 -1.59
C ASP A 451 9.03 10.87 -1.89
N VAL A 452 9.18 9.70 -1.27
CA VAL A 452 8.32 8.54 -1.52
C VAL A 452 6.88 8.77 -1.04
N TYR A 453 6.68 9.44 0.10
CA TYR A 453 5.37 9.57 0.74
C TYR A 453 5.11 10.95 1.32
N SER A 454 3.83 11.33 1.35
CA SER A 454 3.40 12.60 1.96
C SER A 454 3.43 12.59 3.49
N ILE A 455 3.42 11.42 4.13
CA ILE A 455 3.51 11.26 5.58
C ILE A 455 4.69 10.34 5.88
N ILE A 456 5.74 10.91 6.45
CA ILE A 456 6.99 10.22 6.83
C ILE A 456 7.18 10.25 8.34
N PRO A 457 7.94 9.30 8.91
CA PRO A 457 8.23 9.29 10.34
C PRO A 457 9.01 10.52 10.80
N ASP A 458 8.72 11.03 12.01
CA ASP A 458 9.39 12.21 12.59
C ASP A 458 10.93 12.06 12.64
N TRP A 459 11.44 10.83 12.81
CA TRP A 459 12.88 10.57 12.84
C TRP A 459 13.60 10.80 11.50
N TYR A 460 12.87 10.89 10.37
CA TYR A 460 13.46 11.20 9.06
C TYR A 460 13.96 12.65 8.98
N TYR A 461 13.48 13.54 9.86
CA TYR A 461 13.81 14.96 9.84
C TYR A 461 15.21 15.30 10.39
N GLY A 462 15.96 14.34 10.94
CA GLY A 462 17.32 14.58 11.44
C GLY A 462 18.28 15.08 10.35
N VAL A 463 18.32 14.43 9.19
CA VAL A 463 19.20 14.84 8.07
C VAL A 463 18.77 16.17 7.45
N PRO A 464 17.48 16.39 7.11
CA PRO A 464 17.01 17.70 6.67
C PRO A 464 17.34 18.85 7.64
N THR A 465 17.26 18.59 8.95
CA THR A 465 17.62 19.57 9.98
C THR A 465 19.10 19.96 9.86
N LEU A 466 20.01 18.98 9.85
CA LEU A 466 21.45 19.23 9.72
C LEU A 466 21.80 19.90 8.38
N ALA A 467 21.12 19.53 7.30
CA ALA A 467 21.32 20.16 5.99
C ALA A 467 20.89 21.64 5.98
N ALA A 468 19.76 21.96 6.60
CA ALA A 468 19.29 23.34 6.75
C ALA A 468 20.23 24.16 7.64
N LEU A 469 20.72 23.60 8.76
CA LEU A 469 21.73 24.23 9.61
C LEU A 469 23.03 24.51 8.85
N ARG A 470 23.49 23.58 8.01
CA ARG A 470 24.71 23.75 7.20
C ARG A 470 24.59 24.88 6.19
N THR A 471 23.40 25.09 5.64
CA THR A 471 23.14 26.13 4.63
C THR A 471 22.74 27.48 5.22
N GLY A 472 22.56 27.57 6.54
CA GLY A 472 22.12 28.78 7.24
C GLY A 472 20.63 29.07 7.11
N ASP A 473 19.83 28.13 6.60
CA ASP A 473 18.36 28.25 6.57
C ASP A 473 17.79 27.87 7.94
N PHE A 474 17.97 28.76 8.91
CA PHE A 474 17.63 28.49 10.31
C PHE A 474 16.13 28.37 10.54
N ALA A 475 15.29 29.04 9.74
CA ALA A 475 13.84 28.91 9.81
C ALA A 475 13.38 27.48 9.45
N LYS A 476 13.92 26.95 8.35
CA LYS A 476 13.66 25.57 7.93
C LYS A 476 14.26 24.56 8.91
N ALA A 477 15.46 24.83 9.42
CA ALA A 477 16.10 24.01 10.44
C ALA A 477 15.26 23.92 11.72
N ALA A 478 14.71 25.04 12.20
CA ALA A 478 13.88 25.09 13.40
C ALA A 478 12.61 24.25 13.24
N LEU A 479 11.94 24.36 12.09
CA LEU A 479 10.75 23.55 11.78
C LEU A 479 11.06 22.04 11.78
N TYR A 480 12.14 21.65 11.11
CA TYR A 480 12.55 20.25 11.03
C TYR A 480 13.03 19.70 12.37
N ALA A 481 13.80 20.48 13.12
CA ALA A 481 14.29 20.11 14.44
C ALA A 481 13.14 19.90 15.43
N GLN A 482 12.10 20.73 15.37
CA GLN A 482 10.93 20.57 16.22
C GLN A 482 10.23 19.22 15.97
N THR A 483 10.04 18.84 14.69
CA THR A 483 9.50 17.53 14.32
C THR A 483 10.42 16.41 14.79
N TYR A 484 11.73 16.51 14.49
CA TYR A 484 12.71 15.51 14.87
C TYR A 484 12.79 15.30 16.40
N SER A 485 12.58 16.35 17.20
CA SER A 485 12.59 16.30 18.68
C SER A 485 11.52 15.41 19.30
N ARG A 486 10.49 15.02 18.54
CA ARG A 486 9.47 14.08 18.99
C ARG A 486 9.97 12.64 18.94
N ALA A 487 10.87 12.33 18.01
CA ALA A 487 11.46 11.01 17.84
C ALA A 487 12.82 10.87 18.53
N ASP A 488 13.66 11.89 18.50
CA ASP A 488 14.97 11.90 19.18
C ASP A 488 15.00 12.95 20.29
N ARG A 489 14.83 12.49 21.53
CA ARG A 489 14.78 13.35 22.72
C ARG A 489 16.14 13.89 23.14
N GLU A 490 17.23 13.29 22.66
CA GLU A 490 18.59 13.75 22.97
C GLU A 490 19.01 14.84 21.99
N LEU A 491 19.00 14.54 20.68
CA LEU A 491 19.54 15.44 19.66
C LEU A 491 18.52 16.46 19.16
N GLY A 492 17.24 16.11 19.06
CA GLY A 492 16.25 16.99 18.45
C GLY A 492 16.09 18.35 19.15
N PRO A 493 15.91 18.41 20.48
CA PRO A 493 15.86 19.69 21.20
C PRO A 493 17.17 20.51 21.07
N ILE A 494 18.32 19.84 21.04
CA ILE A 494 19.62 20.50 20.86
C ILE A 494 19.73 21.15 19.47
N LEU A 495 19.34 20.42 18.41
CA LEU A 495 19.32 20.98 17.05
C LEU A 495 18.30 22.12 16.92
N ALA A 496 17.20 22.07 17.68
CA ALA A 496 16.21 23.15 17.74
C ALA A 496 16.77 24.39 18.45
N ILE A 497 17.61 24.24 19.47
CA ILE A 497 18.34 25.35 20.12
C ILE A 497 19.29 26.00 19.11
N ILE A 498 20.14 25.22 18.42
CA ILE A 498 21.07 25.75 17.41
C ILE A 498 20.32 26.54 16.33
N ALA A 499 19.19 26.01 15.84
CA ALA A 499 18.38 26.71 14.85
C ALA A 499 17.76 28.00 15.43
N ALA A 500 17.28 27.97 16.67
CA ALA A 500 16.69 29.14 17.33
C ALA A 500 17.71 30.26 17.56
N GLU A 501 18.95 29.94 17.93
CA GLU A 501 20.03 30.92 18.08
C GLU A 501 20.37 31.59 16.74
N GLY A 502 20.46 30.81 15.65
CA GLY A 502 20.66 31.35 14.32
C GLY A 502 19.51 32.25 13.82
N MET A 503 18.33 32.17 14.44
CA MET A 503 17.19 33.05 14.20
C MET A 503 17.06 34.19 15.22
N GLU A 504 17.96 34.28 16.20
CA GLU A 504 17.84 35.19 17.36
C GLU A 504 16.51 35.02 18.13
N ASN A 505 15.99 33.79 18.18
CA ASN A 505 14.69 33.46 18.80
C ASN A 505 14.87 32.93 20.23
N GLU A 506 15.13 33.83 21.18
CA GLU A 506 15.34 33.50 22.60
C GLU A 506 14.17 32.73 23.22
N ALA A 507 12.93 33.08 22.84
CA ALA A 507 11.73 32.40 23.35
C ALA A 507 11.69 30.91 22.98
N GLN A 508 12.27 30.52 21.84
CA GLN A 508 12.38 29.11 21.47
C GLN A 508 13.52 28.41 22.22
N VAL A 509 14.65 29.08 22.44
CA VAL A 509 15.76 28.54 23.26
C VAL A 509 15.27 28.21 24.67
N VAL A 510 14.57 29.16 25.32
CA VAL A 510 14.00 28.98 26.67
C VAL A 510 13.02 27.82 26.75
N ARG A 511 12.31 27.52 25.67
CA ARG A 511 11.35 26.41 25.58
C ARG A 511 12.03 25.05 25.47
N GLU A 512 13.11 24.96 24.71
CA GLU A 512 13.80 23.69 24.41
C GLU A 512 14.82 23.32 25.48
N LEU A 513 15.43 24.31 26.14
CA LEU A 513 16.50 24.09 27.12
C LEU A 513 16.11 23.13 28.27
N PRO A 514 14.94 23.25 28.94
CA PRO A 514 14.55 22.29 29.97
C PRO A 514 14.47 20.86 29.44
N ARG A 515 14.02 20.67 28.19
CA ARG A 515 13.91 19.34 27.57
C ARG A 515 15.28 18.67 27.39
N VAL A 516 16.34 19.46 27.15
CA VAL A 516 17.72 18.97 27.12
C VAL A 516 18.17 18.59 28.53
N LEU A 517 17.98 19.49 29.50
CA LEU A 517 18.47 19.28 30.86
C LEU A 517 17.75 18.13 31.61
N ASP A 518 16.52 17.80 31.22
CA ASP A 518 15.73 16.71 31.80
C ASP A 518 16.11 15.32 31.26
N VAL A 519 16.96 15.21 30.24
CA VAL A 519 17.38 13.91 29.68
C VAL A 519 18.21 13.14 30.72
N PRO A 520 17.77 11.95 31.18
CA PRO A 520 18.46 11.22 32.24
C PRO A 520 19.90 10.83 31.88
N ALA A 521 20.16 10.50 30.61
CA ALA A 521 21.48 10.14 30.14
C ALA A 521 22.47 11.32 30.26
N PHE A 522 22.03 12.54 29.95
CA PHE A 522 22.84 13.76 30.10
C PHE A 522 23.11 14.06 31.57
N ARG A 523 22.11 13.93 32.45
CA ARG A 523 22.30 14.14 33.90
C ARG A 523 23.26 13.14 34.53
N ASN A 524 23.32 11.91 34.02
CA ASN A 524 24.20 10.88 34.55
C ASN A 524 25.66 10.97 34.06
N ALA A 525 25.93 11.59 32.90
CA ALA A 525 27.25 11.53 32.25
C ALA A 525 27.80 12.88 31.76
N GLY A 526 26.97 13.92 31.64
CA GLY A 526 27.25 15.15 30.92
C GLY A 526 26.78 15.09 29.45
N ILE A 527 26.30 16.22 28.92
CA ILE A 527 25.64 16.28 27.60
C ILE A 527 26.59 15.84 26.48
N ILE A 528 27.75 16.48 26.34
CA ILE A 528 28.72 16.17 25.27
C ILE A 528 29.35 14.79 25.48
N THR A 529 29.59 14.39 26.74
CA THR A 529 30.11 13.05 27.06
C THR A 529 29.19 11.94 26.57
N GLN A 530 27.87 12.11 26.76
CA GLN A 530 26.87 11.17 26.24
C GLN A 530 26.78 11.23 24.71
N LEU A 531 26.70 12.43 24.12
CA LEU A 531 26.53 12.59 22.68
C LEU A 531 27.71 12.06 21.86
N ARG A 532 28.95 12.11 22.38
CA ARG A 532 30.14 11.58 21.69
C ARG A 532 30.03 10.09 21.34
N ARG A 533 29.16 9.33 22.01
CA ARG A 533 28.90 7.92 21.68
C ARG A 533 28.10 7.74 20.38
N ARG A 534 27.32 8.76 19.99
CA ARG A 534 26.40 8.73 18.85
C ARG A 534 26.84 9.66 17.71
N VAL A 535 27.57 10.72 18.03
CA VAL A 535 28.03 11.76 17.11
C VAL A 535 29.56 11.80 17.14
N PRO A 536 30.25 11.08 16.22
CA PRO A 536 31.71 11.12 16.13
C PRO A 536 32.23 12.40 15.45
N ASP A 537 31.37 13.16 14.77
CA ASP A 537 31.76 14.43 14.15
C ASP A 537 32.11 15.50 15.19
N ASN A 538 33.39 15.85 15.25
CA ASN A 538 33.89 16.88 16.16
C ASN A 538 33.39 18.29 15.81
N GLU A 539 33.10 18.57 14.53
CA GLU A 539 32.60 19.88 14.13
C GLU A 539 31.18 20.08 14.68
N LEU A 540 30.28 19.12 14.46
CA LEU A 540 28.94 19.14 15.02
C LEU A 540 28.96 19.17 16.56
N LEU A 541 29.80 18.36 17.22
CA LEU A 541 29.92 18.40 18.69
C LEU A 541 30.38 19.76 19.21
N ASN A 542 31.30 20.44 18.51
CA ASN A 542 31.73 21.78 18.90
C ASN A 542 30.64 22.82 18.69
N ARG A 543 29.89 22.75 17.58
CA ARG A 543 28.72 23.60 17.35
C ARG A 543 27.67 23.43 18.46
N ILE A 544 27.37 22.18 18.84
CA ILE A 544 26.47 21.85 19.95
C ILE A 544 26.99 22.44 21.26
N ARG A 545 28.29 22.29 21.55
CA ARG A 545 28.90 22.85 22.76
C ARG A 545 28.72 24.37 22.83
N THR A 546 29.03 25.08 21.77
CA THR A 546 28.91 26.55 21.72
C THR A 546 27.46 26.98 21.95
N ALA A 547 26.53 26.41 21.18
CA ALA A 547 25.11 26.71 21.30
C ALA A 547 24.57 26.48 22.72
N LEU A 548 24.93 25.35 23.36
CA LEU A 548 24.46 25.10 24.72
C LEU A 548 25.04 26.09 25.74
N ILE A 549 26.29 26.55 25.57
CA ILE A 549 26.89 27.57 26.46
C ILE A 549 26.18 28.92 26.26
N GLU A 550 25.91 29.31 25.01
CA GLU A 550 25.20 30.54 24.67
C GLU A 550 23.75 30.52 25.20
N ALA A 551 23.09 29.36 25.13
CA ALA A 551 21.81 29.09 25.77
C ALA A 551 21.85 29.05 27.32
N GLY A 552 23.02 29.21 27.95
CA GLY A 552 23.18 29.30 29.41
C GLY A 552 23.44 27.98 30.13
N VAL A 553 23.77 26.90 29.43
CA VAL A 553 24.20 25.64 30.05
C VAL A 553 25.59 25.81 30.68
N PRO A 554 25.78 25.51 31.98
CA PRO A 554 27.08 25.58 32.61
C PRO A 554 28.10 24.66 31.92
N PRO A 555 29.34 25.11 31.62
CA PRO A 555 30.33 24.29 30.93
C PRO A 555 30.61 22.93 31.59
N LEU A 556 30.45 22.84 32.92
CA LEU A 556 30.62 21.61 33.68
C LEU A 556 29.54 20.56 33.35
N ALA A 557 28.28 20.97 33.18
CA ALA A 557 27.16 20.09 32.80
C ALA A 557 27.32 19.47 31.40
N LEU A 558 28.19 20.04 30.57
CA LEU A 558 28.52 19.47 29.26
C LEU A 558 29.38 18.21 29.36
N VAL A 559 30.18 18.06 30.43
CA VAL A 559 31.20 17.00 30.52
C VAL A 559 31.07 16.10 31.75
N THR A 560 30.35 16.53 32.79
CA THR A 560 30.08 15.73 33.99
C THR A 560 28.59 15.65 34.30
N ALA A 561 28.21 14.72 35.18
CA ALA A 561 26.87 14.59 35.73
C ALA A 561 26.38 15.86 36.46
N PHE A 562 25.06 16.11 36.46
CA PHE A 562 24.41 17.28 37.07
C PHE A 562 22.93 17.09 37.47
#